data_AF-A0A9N9P1L7-F1
#
_entry.id   AF-A0A9N9P1L7-F1
#
_cell.length_a   1.000
_cell.length_b   1.000
_cell.length_c   1.000
_cell.angle_alpha   90.00
_cell.angle_beta   90.00
_cell.angle_gamma   90.00
#
_symmetry.space_group_name_H-M   'P 1'
#
loop_
_entity.id
_entity.type
_entity.pdbx_description
1 polymer ?
#
loop_
_entity_poly.entity_id
_entity_poly.type
_entity_poly.pdbx_seq_one_letter_code
_entity_poly.pdbx_strand_id
1 'polypeptide(L)'
;PMLAESLGDLPPIFCQVGELERLRDEGILLSYKAAYLHEYQLPSYATKNFENSPFKNPTKVILEVYDDMPHCWQAFFSSKPSQIAIERCGEFIDRVTSIEDNNTSIVDLLKEDVSPSISISPSLIAMRVSTNGEIRELNKTDRDCLKWDKIGIVPKF
;
A
#
# COMPACT_ATOMS: atom_id res chain seq x y z
N PRO A 1 11.58 2.79 -6.68
CA PRO A 1 10.40 3.69 -6.62
C PRO A 1 10.46 4.77 -5.53
N MET A 2 10.80 4.48 -4.27
CA MET A 2 10.67 5.45 -3.15
C MET A 2 11.29 6.83 -3.36
N LEU A 3 12.42 6.92 -4.07
CA LEU A 3 13.12 8.18 -4.37
C LEU A 3 12.62 8.90 -5.65
N ALA A 4 11.59 8.38 -6.32
CA ALA A 4 10.98 9.06 -7.47
C ALA A 4 10.32 10.38 -7.02
N GLU A 5 10.32 11.37 -7.91
CA GLU A 5 9.73 12.69 -7.67
C GLU A 5 8.24 12.57 -7.35
N SER A 6 7.51 11.82 -8.18
CA SER A 6 6.10 11.46 -8.01
C SER A 6 5.90 9.95 -8.17
N LEU A 7 4.84 9.44 -7.54
CA LEU A 7 4.29 8.08 -7.74
C LEU A 7 2.81 8.14 -8.20
N GLY A 8 2.41 9.28 -8.77
CA GLY A 8 1.08 9.49 -9.34
C GLY A 8 0.92 8.84 -10.70
N ASP A 9 -0.32 8.79 -11.19
CA ASP A 9 -0.70 8.28 -12.52
C ASP A 9 -0.16 6.87 -12.84
N LEU A 10 0.20 6.08 -11.81
CA LEU A 10 0.55 4.68 -11.97
C LEU A 10 -0.72 3.83 -12.12
N PRO A 11 -0.62 2.64 -12.73
CA PRO A 11 -1.69 1.64 -12.64
C PRO A 11 -2.06 1.35 -11.18
N PRO A 12 -3.29 0.88 -10.89
CA PRO A 12 -3.68 0.51 -9.53
C PRO A 12 -2.66 -0.42 -8.86
N ILE A 13 -2.32 -0.13 -7.60
CA ILE A 13 -1.32 -0.88 -6.84
C ILE A 13 -2.01 -1.72 -5.77
N PHE A 14 -1.66 -3.00 -5.71
CA PHE A 14 -1.94 -3.86 -4.56
C PHE A 14 -0.63 -4.13 -3.82
N CYS A 15 -0.55 -3.73 -2.56
CA CYS A 15 0.63 -3.83 -1.72
C CYS A 15 0.32 -4.69 -0.50
N GLN A 16 0.95 -5.86 -0.42
CA GLN A 16 0.89 -6.74 0.74
C GLN A 16 2.24 -6.68 1.47
N VAL A 17 2.22 -6.43 2.77
CA VAL A 17 3.39 -6.48 3.65
C VAL A 17 3.12 -7.33 4.88
N GLY A 18 4.15 -7.97 5.43
CA GLY A 18 4.08 -8.75 6.65
C GLY A 18 4.48 -7.93 7.88
N GLU A 19 3.81 -8.14 9.01
CA GLU A 19 4.12 -7.45 10.27
C GLU A 19 5.56 -7.63 10.74
N LEU A 20 6.13 -8.82 10.49
CA LEU A 20 7.48 -9.21 10.91
C LEU A 20 8.53 -8.98 9.80
N GLU A 21 8.20 -8.21 8.77
CA GLU A 21 9.13 -7.81 7.72
C GLU A 21 9.94 -6.57 8.11
N ARG A 22 11.25 -6.59 7.81
CA ARG A 22 12.09 -5.38 7.89
C ARG A 22 11.76 -4.34 6.82
N LEU A 23 11.02 -4.73 5.77
CA LEU A 23 10.61 -3.91 4.63
C LEU A 23 9.16 -3.38 4.73
N ARG A 24 8.48 -3.69 5.84
CA ARG A 24 7.07 -3.36 6.07
C ARG A 24 6.81 -1.86 5.95
N ASP A 25 7.66 -1.08 6.62
CA ASP A 25 7.50 0.36 6.73
C ASP A 25 7.73 1.06 5.38
N GLU A 26 8.64 0.55 4.53
CA GLU A 26 8.81 1.02 3.16
C GLU A 26 7.60 0.72 2.28
N GLY A 27 6.95 -0.44 2.41
CA GLY A 27 5.74 -0.79 1.66
C GLY A 27 4.51 0.04 2.07
N ILE A 28 4.35 0.29 3.36
CA ILE A 28 3.34 1.23 3.88
C ILE A 28 3.62 2.62 3.32
N LEU A 29 4.85 3.14 3.46
CA LEU A 29 5.19 4.49 3.01
C LEU A 29 5.08 4.65 1.48
N LEU A 30 5.43 3.63 0.69
CA LEU A 30 5.21 3.59 -0.76
C LEU A 30 3.74 3.82 -1.09
N SER A 31 2.86 3.11 -0.39
CA SER A 31 1.41 3.15 -0.60
C SER A 31 0.83 4.53 -0.28
N TYR A 32 1.21 5.12 0.85
CA TYR A 32 0.79 6.48 1.23
C TYR A 32 1.37 7.54 0.30
N LYS A 33 2.62 7.40 -0.15
CA LYS A 33 3.23 8.32 -1.13
C LYS A 33 2.54 8.28 -2.49
N ALA A 34 2.13 7.10 -2.97
CA ALA A 34 1.43 6.97 -4.23
C ALA A 34 -0.02 7.48 -4.17
N ALA A 35 -0.72 7.28 -3.05
CA ALA A 35 -2.10 7.69 -2.87
C ALA A 35 -2.31 9.15 -2.39
N TYR A 36 -1.34 9.76 -1.70
CA TYR A 36 -1.41 11.15 -1.22
C TYR A 36 -0.15 11.94 -1.58
N LEU A 37 0.01 12.17 -2.89
CA LEU A 37 1.20 12.77 -3.50
C LEU A 37 1.63 14.11 -2.92
N HIS A 38 0.68 14.91 -2.42
CA HIS A 38 0.96 16.23 -1.82
C HIS A 38 1.27 16.17 -0.31
N GLU A 39 0.88 15.09 0.37
CA GLU A 39 1.08 14.94 1.83
C GLU A 39 2.42 14.26 2.12
N TYR A 40 2.78 13.21 1.36
CA TYR A 40 3.98 12.40 1.59
C TYR A 40 5.04 12.58 0.51
N GLN A 41 5.49 13.82 0.29
CA GLN A 41 6.56 14.19 -0.66
C GLN A 41 7.98 13.82 -0.17
N LEU A 42 8.13 12.64 0.44
CA LEU A 42 9.37 12.20 1.08
C LEU A 42 10.30 11.46 0.09
N PRO A 43 11.64 11.57 0.25
CA PRO A 43 12.34 12.52 1.10
C PRO A 43 12.35 13.93 0.48
N SER A 44 12.15 14.97 1.29
CA SER A 44 12.09 16.37 0.84
C SER A 44 13.36 16.87 0.13
N TYR A 45 14.52 16.25 0.40
CA TYR A 45 15.78 16.56 -0.28
C TYR A 45 15.87 15.99 -1.72
N ALA A 46 15.02 15.02 -2.07
CA ALA A 46 15.00 14.34 -3.37
C ALA A 46 13.85 14.83 -4.26
N THR A 47 12.72 15.26 -3.69
CA THR A 47 11.49 15.67 -4.40
C THR A 47 11.52 17.10 -4.96
N LYS A 48 12.70 17.59 -5.38
CA LYS A 48 12.94 19.00 -5.78
C LYS A 48 12.17 19.48 -7.01
N ASN A 49 11.56 18.57 -7.77
CA ASN A 49 10.98 18.86 -9.08
C ASN A 49 9.56 18.31 -9.25
N PHE A 50 8.90 17.91 -8.13
CA PHE A 50 7.52 17.39 -8.13
C PHE A 50 6.53 18.31 -8.87
N GLU A 51 6.67 19.63 -8.72
CA GLU A 51 5.82 20.62 -9.39
C GLU A 51 5.90 20.57 -10.93
N ASN A 52 7.00 20.10 -11.51
CA ASN A 52 7.15 19.91 -12.95
C ASN A 52 6.87 18.48 -13.40
N SER A 53 6.54 17.56 -12.49
CA SER A 53 6.20 16.18 -12.84
C SER A 53 4.89 16.15 -13.63
N PRO A 54 4.79 15.40 -14.74
CA PRO A 54 3.52 15.18 -15.43
C PRO A 54 2.59 14.25 -14.65
N PHE A 55 3.12 13.51 -13.67
CA PHE A 55 2.40 12.53 -12.86
C PHE A 55 1.87 13.20 -11.59
N LYS A 56 0.62 13.67 -11.61
CA LYS A 56 0.02 14.48 -10.54
C LYS A 56 -1.29 13.91 -9.97
N ASN A 57 -1.91 12.94 -10.63
CA ASN A 57 -3.13 12.33 -10.11
C ASN A 57 -2.79 11.22 -9.11
N PRO A 58 -3.45 11.17 -7.94
CA PRO A 58 -3.29 10.08 -6.98
C PRO A 58 -3.43 8.69 -7.61
N THR A 59 -2.47 7.82 -7.36
CA THR A 59 -2.56 6.41 -7.73
C THR A 59 -3.53 5.71 -6.77
N LYS A 60 -4.38 4.81 -7.31
CA LYS A 60 -5.29 3.98 -6.50
C LYS A 60 -4.47 2.85 -5.84
N VAL A 61 -4.46 2.77 -4.52
CA VAL A 61 -3.67 1.80 -3.76
C VAL A 61 -4.51 1.03 -2.74
N ILE A 62 -4.44 -0.30 -2.78
CA ILE A 62 -4.90 -1.16 -1.69
C ILE A 62 -3.67 -1.66 -0.95
N LEU A 63 -3.62 -1.42 0.36
CA LEU A 63 -2.54 -1.81 1.27
C LEU A 63 -3.05 -2.80 2.31
N GLU A 64 -2.38 -3.94 2.44
CA GLU A 64 -2.68 -4.99 3.41
C GLU A 64 -1.46 -5.31 4.26
N VAL A 65 -1.60 -5.17 5.59
CA VAL A 65 -0.57 -5.56 6.57
C VAL A 65 -0.98 -6.87 7.24
N TYR A 66 -0.24 -7.95 6.98
CA TYR A 66 -0.55 -9.29 7.48
C TYR A 66 0.10 -9.56 8.83
N ASP A 67 -0.70 -9.99 9.82
CA ASP A 67 -0.24 -10.32 11.16
C ASP A 67 0.72 -11.52 11.18
N ASP A 68 1.72 -11.46 12.06
CA ASP A 68 2.73 -12.51 12.29
C ASP A 68 3.48 -12.99 11.03
N MET A 69 3.31 -12.35 9.87
CA MET A 69 3.89 -12.81 8.61
C MET A 69 5.34 -12.34 8.43
N PRO A 70 6.29 -13.26 8.14
CA PRO A 70 7.67 -12.94 7.81
C PRO A 70 7.81 -12.59 6.32
N HIS A 71 9.04 -12.30 5.88
CA HIS A 71 9.29 -11.94 4.49
C HIS A 71 8.91 -13.04 3.49
N CYS A 72 8.20 -12.65 2.43
CA CYS A 72 7.75 -13.54 1.34
C CYS A 72 6.90 -14.73 1.83
N TRP A 73 6.02 -14.51 2.83
CA TRP A 73 5.17 -15.56 3.39
C TRP A 73 4.28 -16.25 2.36
N GLN A 74 3.96 -15.59 1.24
CA GLN A 74 3.19 -16.16 0.12
C GLN A 74 3.82 -17.45 -0.42
N ALA A 75 5.15 -17.62 -0.33
CA ALA A 75 5.83 -18.85 -0.74
C ALA A 75 5.47 -20.08 0.11
N PHE A 76 4.90 -19.90 1.31
CA PHE A 76 4.45 -20.98 2.20
C PHE A 76 3.02 -21.42 1.86
N PHE A 77 2.80 -21.96 0.66
CA PHE A 77 1.47 -22.31 0.10
C PHE A 77 0.54 -23.15 1.02
N SER A 78 1.08 -23.92 1.97
CA SER A 78 0.31 -24.69 2.94
C SER A 78 -0.26 -23.85 4.10
N SER A 79 0.20 -22.61 4.29
CA SER A 79 -0.27 -21.71 5.34
C SER A 79 -1.56 -20.99 4.93
N LYS A 80 -2.49 -20.84 5.88
CA LYS A 80 -3.77 -20.14 5.64
C LYS A 80 -3.56 -18.66 5.26
N PRO A 81 -2.69 -17.87 5.92
CA PRO A 81 -2.36 -16.51 5.50
C PRO A 81 -1.83 -16.41 4.06
N SER A 82 -0.99 -17.36 3.64
CA SER A 82 -0.43 -17.39 2.28
C SER A 82 -1.51 -17.66 1.23
N GLN A 83 -2.44 -18.58 1.52
CA GLN A 83 -3.59 -18.86 0.66
C GLN A 83 -4.49 -17.62 0.50
N ILE A 84 -4.82 -16.95 1.61
CA ILE A 84 -5.61 -15.71 1.60
C ILE A 84 -4.90 -14.62 0.78
N ALA A 85 -3.59 -14.43 0.99
CA ALA A 85 -2.81 -13.43 0.27
C ALA A 85 -2.77 -13.68 -1.24
N ILE A 86 -2.59 -14.93 -1.67
CA ILE A 86 -2.60 -15.33 -3.08
C ILE A 86 -4.00 -15.20 -3.70
N GLU A 87 -5.05 -15.63 -2.99
CA GLU A 87 -6.44 -15.53 -3.45
C GLU A 87 -6.82 -14.07 -3.72
N ARG A 88 -6.56 -13.17 -2.76
CA ARG A 88 -6.84 -11.73 -2.89
C ARG A 88 -6.00 -11.06 -3.98
N CYS A 89 -4.75 -11.50 -4.17
CA CYS A 89 -3.91 -11.05 -5.28
C CYS A 89 -4.51 -11.48 -6.64
N GLY A 90 -4.98 -12.72 -6.75
CA GLY A 90 -5.69 -13.22 -7.93
C GLY A 90 -6.96 -12.44 -8.23
N GLU A 91 -7.78 -12.14 -7.22
CA GLU A 91 -8.98 -11.31 -7.38
C GLU A 91 -8.69 -9.87 -7.79
N PHE A 92 -7.64 -9.27 -7.22
CA PHE A 92 -7.19 -7.94 -7.62
C PHE A 92 -6.78 -7.93 -9.10
N ILE A 93 -5.99 -8.93 -9.53
CA ILE A 93 -5.57 -9.10 -10.93
C ILE A 93 -6.80 -9.24 -11.84
N ASP A 94 -7.69 -10.18 -11.53
CA ASP A 94 -8.92 -10.45 -12.30
C ASP A 94 -9.72 -9.16 -12.55
N ARG A 95 -9.93 -8.36 -11.51
CA ARG A 95 -10.59 -7.04 -11.61
C ARG A 95 -9.82 -6.06 -12.48
N VAL A 96 -8.53 -5.80 -12.21
CA VAL A 96 -7.78 -4.81 -13.01
C VAL A 96 -7.64 -5.20 -14.47
N THR A 97 -7.77 -6.49 -14.80
CA THR A 97 -7.82 -6.98 -16.19
C THR A 97 -9.21 -7.03 -16.81
N SER A 98 -10.28 -7.09 -16.01
CA SER A 98 -11.68 -7.14 -16.47
C SER A 98 -12.35 -5.77 -16.60
N ILE A 99 -11.67 -4.71 -16.17
CA ILE A 99 -12.14 -3.32 -16.29
C ILE A 99 -11.94 -2.84 -17.74
N GLU A 100 -13.04 -2.56 -18.42
CA GLU A 100 -13.03 -1.96 -19.77
C GLU A 100 -12.90 -0.42 -19.74
N ASP A 101 -13.14 0.22 -18.59
CA ASP A 101 -13.36 1.66 -18.47
C ASP A 101 -12.57 2.34 -17.33
N ASN A 102 -11.90 3.46 -17.61
CA ASN A 102 -10.92 4.09 -16.70
C ASN A 102 -11.54 4.71 -15.42
N ASN A 103 -12.87 4.79 -15.33
CA ASN A 103 -13.59 5.47 -14.24
C ASN A 103 -13.81 4.63 -12.96
N THR A 104 -13.28 3.41 -12.91
CA THR A 104 -13.49 2.46 -11.81
C THR A 104 -13.11 3.03 -10.42
N SER A 105 -13.98 2.87 -9.42
CA SER A 105 -13.70 3.25 -8.03
C SER A 105 -12.66 2.34 -7.39
N ILE A 106 -11.93 2.84 -6.40
CA ILE A 106 -11.02 1.99 -5.60
C ILE A 106 -11.79 0.93 -4.78
N VAL A 107 -13.07 1.18 -4.47
CA VAL A 107 -13.95 0.21 -3.81
C VAL A 107 -14.28 -0.96 -4.74
N ASP A 108 -14.48 -0.71 -6.04
CA ASP A 108 -14.79 -1.74 -7.03
C ASP A 108 -13.61 -2.73 -7.23
N LEU A 109 -12.40 -2.35 -6.82
CA LEU A 109 -11.20 -3.19 -6.80
C LEU A 109 -11.18 -4.19 -5.62
N LEU A 110 -12.08 -4.05 -4.64
CA LEU A 110 -12.27 -4.98 -3.52
C LEU A 110 -13.53 -5.82 -3.71
N LYS A 111 -13.51 -7.06 -3.19
CA LYS A 111 -14.65 -7.99 -3.27
C LYS A 111 -15.61 -7.89 -2.11
N GLU A 112 -15.03 -7.63 -0.94
CA GLU A 112 -15.68 -7.86 0.34
C GLU A 112 -16.36 -6.59 0.83
N ASP A 113 -17.41 -6.78 1.62
CA ASP A 113 -17.96 -5.73 2.47
C ASP A 113 -16.90 -5.31 3.49
N VAL A 114 -16.05 -4.37 3.06
CA VAL A 114 -15.00 -3.77 3.88
C VAL A 114 -15.66 -3.26 5.15
N SER A 115 -15.21 -3.74 6.32
CA SER A 115 -15.77 -3.35 7.61
C SER A 115 -15.93 -1.82 7.67
N PRO A 116 -17.09 -1.28 8.10
CA PRO A 116 -17.37 0.16 8.08
C PRO A 116 -16.42 0.98 8.99
N SER A 117 -15.55 0.32 9.76
CA SER A 117 -14.45 0.94 10.51
C SER A 117 -13.22 1.29 9.67
N ILE A 118 -13.04 0.71 8.47
CA ILE A 118 -11.83 0.94 7.68
C ILE A 118 -11.85 2.33 7.06
N SER A 119 -10.72 3.03 7.19
CA SER A 119 -10.49 4.29 6.53
C SER A 119 -10.31 4.07 5.02
N ILE A 120 -11.42 4.23 4.30
CA ILE A 120 -11.47 4.31 2.84
C ILE A 120 -11.30 5.77 2.44
N SER A 121 -10.26 6.08 1.66
CA SER A 121 -10.13 7.34 0.94
C SER A 121 -10.33 7.12 -0.56
N PRO A 122 -10.48 8.19 -1.37
CA PRO A 122 -10.66 8.04 -2.82
C PRO A 122 -9.50 7.34 -3.55
N SER A 123 -8.30 7.34 -2.96
CA SER A 123 -7.06 6.80 -3.54
C SER A 123 -6.35 5.75 -2.68
N LEU A 124 -6.72 5.57 -1.41
CA LEU A 124 -6.14 4.55 -0.53
C LEU A 124 -7.23 3.78 0.20
N ILE A 125 -7.12 2.45 0.19
CA ILE A 125 -7.74 1.60 1.21
C ILE A 125 -6.60 0.86 1.92
N ALA A 126 -6.52 1.00 3.24
CA ALA A 126 -5.45 0.39 4.04
C ALA A 126 -6.04 -0.40 5.22
N MET A 127 -5.62 -1.66 5.35
CA MET A 127 -6.18 -2.60 6.31
C MET A 127 -5.11 -3.55 6.86
N ARG A 128 -5.41 -4.20 7.98
CA ARG A 128 -4.70 -5.40 8.43
C ARG A 128 -5.51 -6.65 8.13
N VAL A 129 -4.79 -7.75 7.94
CA VAL A 129 -5.37 -9.09 7.76
C VAL A 129 -4.79 -10.00 8.86
N SER A 130 -5.65 -10.60 9.68
CA SER A 130 -5.23 -11.52 10.74
C SER A 130 -4.74 -12.86 10.17
N THR A 131 -4.08 -13.66 11.00
CA THR A 131 -3.65 -15.02 10.62
C THR A 131 -4.81 -15.95 10.22
N ASN A 132 -6.05 -15.60 10.60
CA ASN A 132 -7.28 -16.29 10.21
C ASN A 132 -7.96 -15.67 8.96
N GLY A 133 -7.50 -14.50 8.49
CA GLY A 133 -8.10 -13.74 7.39
C GLY A 133 -9.08 -12.65 7.83
N GLU A 134 -9.18 -12.33 9.12
CA GLU A 134 -10.08 -11.28 9.59
C GLU A 134 -9.50 -9.89 9.27
N ILE A 135 -10.34 -9.03 8.71
CA ILE A 135 -9.95 -7.69 8.26
C ILE A 135 -10.23 -6.64 9.35
N ARG A 136 -9.27 -5.73 9.56
CA ARG A 136 -9.39 -4.60 10.52
C ARG A 136 -8.61 -3.35 10.06
N GLU A 137 -8.78 -2.22 10.77
CA GLU A 137 -8.01 -0.98 10.56
C GLU A 137 -6.51 -1.22 10.83
N LEU A 138 -5.65 -0.37 10.27
CA LEU A 138 -4.23 -0.29 10.64
C LEU A 138 -4.05 0.00 12.13
N ASN A 139 -3.01 -0.59 12.72
CA ASN A 139 -2.59 -0.22 14.06
C ASN A 139 -1.98 1.19 14.05
N LYS A 140 -2.03 1.89 15.18
CA LYS A 140 -1.39 3.22 15.34
C LYS A 140 0.10 3.19 14.98
N THR A 141 0.77 2.08 15.28
CA THR A 141 2.20 1.81 15.02
C THR A 141 2.51 1.68 13.53
N ASP A 142 1.58 1.18 12.72
CA ASP A 142 1.78 0.99 11.28
C ASP A 142 1.95 2.36 10.58
N ARG A 143 1.36 3.41 11.18
CA ARG A 143 1.42 4.80 10.73
C ARG A 143 2.63 5.57 11.27
N ASP A 144 3.49 4.97 12.10
CA ASP A 144 4.67 5.67 12.64
C ASP A 144 5.74 5.92 11.57
N CYS A 145 5.85 5.06 10.55
CA CYS A 145 6.74 5.23 9.40
C CYS A 145 6.42 6.49 8.57
N LEU A 146 5.16 6.94 8.58
CA LEU A 146 4.70 8.13 7.86
C LEU A 146 5.27 9.45 8.44
N LYS A 147 5.87 9.38 9.64
CA LYS A 147 6.50 10.52 10.33
C LYS A 147 8.00 10.68 9.99
N TRP A 148 8.58 9.80 9.18
CA TRP A 148 10.02 9.80 8.90
C TRP A 148 10.41 10.90 7.90
N ASP A 149 11.15 11.90 8.37
CA ASP A 149 11.65 13.03 7.58
C ASP A 149 13.03 12.77 6.93
N LYS A 150 13.89 12.00 7.62
CA LYS A 150 15.32 11.75 7.29
C LYS A 150 15.58 10.40 6.63
N ILE A 151 14.62 9.89 5.88
CA ILE A 151 14.73 8.64 5.11
C ILE A 151 15.98 8.70 4.22
N GLY A 152 16.77 7.64 4.15
CA GLY A 152 17.96 7.56 3.30
C GLY A 152 19.15 8.42 3.74
N ILE A 153 19.03 9.19 4.84
CA ILE A 153 20.14 9.93 5.42
C ILE A 153 20.83 9.05 6.47
N VAL A 154 22.07 8.63 6.18
CA VAL A 154 22.90 7.92 7.16
C VAL A 154 23.22 8.88 8.32
N PRO A 155 22.97 8.51 9.59
CA PRO A 155 23.37 9.33 10.74
C PRO A 155 24.88 9.59 10.73
N LYS A 156 25.28 10.82 11.04
CA LYS A 156 26.68 11.13 11.32
C LYS A 156 26.98 10.70 12.75
N PHE A 157 27.90 9.75 12.89
CA PHE A 157 28.51 9.34 14.15
C PHE A 157 29.64 10.30 14.54
#